data_AF-A0A0Q5JR00-F1
#
_entry.id   AF-A0A0Q5JR00-F1
#
_cell.length_a   1.000
_cell.length_b   1.000
_cell.length_c   1.000
_cell.angle_alpha   90.00
_cell.angle_beta   90.00
_cell.angle_gamma   90.00
#
_symmetry.space_group_name_H-M   'P 1'
#
loop_
_entity.id
_entity.type
_entity.pdbx_description
1 polymer ?
#
loop_
_entity_poly.entity_id
_entity_poly.type
_entity_poly.pdbx_seq_one_letter_code
_entity_poly.pdbx_strand_id
1 'polypeptide(L)' 'MDVTVPAEVIFVGGRSGVRKTTVAVEASRIFAKRDIRRAVIEADGLDHAHPEPWSDGVDLAEQSLAAMWSNYRRAG' A
#
# COMPACT_ATOMS: atom_id res chain seq x y z
N MET A 1 2.70 22.24 16.73
CA MET A 1 2.63 22.35 15.26
C MET A 1 2.99 20.98 14.74
N ASP A 2 2.01 20.21 14.27
CA ASP A 2 2.25 18.91 13.65
C ASP A 2 2.85 19.17 12.26
N VAL A 3 4.18 19.23 12.20
CA VAL A 3 4.87 19.23 10.91
C VAL A 3 4.74 17.81 10.39
N THR A 4 3.68 17.58 9.62
CA THR A 4 3.50 16.32 8.92
C THR A 4 4.70 16.13 8.00
N VAL A 5 5.62 15.25 8.41
CA VAL A 5 6.77 14.91 7.59
C VAL A 5 6.22 14.32 6.29
N PRO A 6 6.60 14.84 5.10
CA PRO A 6 6.13 14.30 3.84
C PRO A 6 6.54 12.82 3.74
N ALA A 7 5.58 11.97 3.36
CA ALA A 7 5.83 10.55 3.13
C ALA A 7 6.33 10.36 1.69
N GLU A 8 7.48 9.71 1.54
CA GLU A 8 7.96 9.27 0.22
C GLU A 8 7.21 8.01 -0.21
N VAL A 9 6.77 7.98 -1.47
CA VAL A 9 5.99 6.87 -2.04
C VAL A 9 6.76 6.26 -3.19
N ILE A 10 6.94 4.93 -3.14
CA ILE A 10 7.48 4.14 -4.25
C ILE A 10 6.32 3.34 -4.84
N PHE A 11 5.95 3.65 -6.08
CA PHE A 11 4.93 2.90 -6.81
C PHE A 11 5.58 1.80 -7.66
N VAL A 12 5.29 0.55 -7.35
CA VAL A 12 5.78 -0.61 -8.11
C VAL A 12 4.71 -1.06 -9.09
N GLY A 13 4.79 -0.55 -10.32
CA GLY A 13 3.88 -0.89 -11.43
C GLY A 13 4.39 -2.03 -12.32
N GLY A 14 3.50 -2.62 -13.11
CA GLY A 14 3.83 -3.64 -14.11
C GLY A 14 2.77 -4.72 -14.30
N ARG A 15 2.92 -5.54 -15.35
CA ARG A 15 1.98 -6.62 -15.70
C ARG A 15 1.84 -7.65 -14.56
N SER A 16 0.73 -8.39 -14.53
CA SER A 16 0.60 -9.54 -13.63
C SER A 16 1.75 -10.55 -13.86
N GLY A 17 2.22 -11.19 -12.79
CA GLY A 17 3.30 -12.18 -12.84
C GLY A 17 4.73 -11.63 -12.92
N VAL A 18 4.96 -10.32 -13.09
CA VAL A 18 6.33 -9.73 -13.16
C VAL A 18 7.03 -9.60 -11.80
N ARG A 19 6.47 -10.22 -10.75
CA ARG A 19 7.03 -10.27 -9.38
C ARG A 19 7.10 -8.93 -8.64
N LYS A 20 6.11 -8.05 -8.86
CA LYS A 20 5.98 -6.75 -8.15
C LYS A 20 5.99 -6.91 -6.62
N THR A 21 5.18 -7.82 -6.08
CA THR A 21 5.12 -8.14 -4.65
C THR A 21 6.47 -8.59 -4.11
N THR A 22 7.22 -9.41 -4.86
CA THR A 22 8.57 -9.81 -4.45
C THR A 22 9.49 -8.59 -4.35
N VAL A 23 9.46 -7.69 -5.34
CA VAL A 23 10.25 -6.46 -5.32
C VAL A 23 9.88 -5.57 -4.13
N ALA A 24 8.58 -5.37 -3.87
CA ALA A 24 8.10 -4.56 -2.75
C ALA A 24 8.53 -5.14 -1.39
N VAL A 25 8.44 -6.46 -1.21
CA VAL A 25 8.90 -7.16 0.00
C VAL A 25 10.41 -7.08 0.19
N GLU A 26 11.21 -7.20 -0.88
CA GLU A 26 12.66 -7.06 -0.78
C GLU A 26 13.10 -5.62 -0.49
N ALA A 27 12.49 -4.63 -1.16
CA ALA A 27 12.72 -3.21 -0.85
C ALA A 27 12.39 -2.93 0.62
N SER A 28 11.26 -3.45 1.09
CA SER A 28 10.89 -3.47 2.49
C SER A 28 12.03 -4.04 3.36
N ARG A 29 12.49 -5.27 3.11
CA ARG A 29 13.61 -5.86 3.87
C ARG A 29 14.87 -4.98 3.90
N ILE A 30 15.22 -4.31 2.80
CA ILE A 30 16.36 -3.37 2.73
C ILE A 30 16.16 -2.18 3.66
N PHE A 31 14.99 -1.53 3.62
CA PHE A 31 14.67 -0.41 4.52
C PHE A 31 14.71 -0.83 6.00
N ALA A 32 14.28 -2.06 6.33
CA ALA A 32 14.29 -2.55 7.72
C ALA A 32 15.71 -2.69 8.24
N LYS A 33 16.61 -3.23 7.41
CA LYS A 33 18.03 -3.34 7.73
C LYS A 33 18.70 -1.98 7.94
N ARG A 34 18.09 -0.89 7.47
CA ARG A 34 18.58 0.50 7.61
C ARG A 34 17.82 1.30 8.66
N ASP A 35 16.93 0.67 9.43
CA ASP A 35 16.08 1.31 10.43
C ASP A 35 15.20 2.46 9.86
N ILE A 36 14.78 2.30 8.60
CA ILE A 36 13.88 3.24 7.93
C ILE A 36 12.44 2.77 8.13
N ARG A 37 11.63 3.59 8.81
CA ARG A 37 10.18 3.39 8.97
C ARG A 37 9.51 3.36 7.60
N ARG A 38 8.63 2.38 7.41
CA ARG A 38 7.94 2.16 6.14
C ARG A 38 6.66 1.36 6.33
N ALA A 39 5.82 1.38 5.31
CA ALA A 39 4.70 0.47 5.13
C ALA A 39 4.71 -0.10 3.71
N VAL A 40 4.10 -1.27 3.53
CA VAL A 40 3.83 -1.85 2.20
C VAL A 40 2.32 -2.00 2.07
N ILE A 41 1.76 -1.52 0.97
CA ILE A 41 0.35 -1.69 0.61
C ILE A 41 0.32 -2.48 -0.70
N GLU A 42 -0.30 -3.66 -0.68
CA GLU A 42 -0.48 -4.50 -1.86
C GLU A 42 -1.84 -4.21 -2.50
N ALA A 43 -1.86 -3.90 -3.79
CA ALA A 43 -3.08 -3.53 -4.51
C ALA A 43 -4.08 -4.69 -4.57
N ASP A 44 -3.59 -5.93 -4.72
CA ASP A 44 -4.43 -7.13 -4.83
C ASP A 44 -5.30 -7.38 -3.59
N GLY A 45 -5.02 -6.73 -2.45
CA GLY A 45 -5.80 -6.87 -1.22
C GLY A 45 -6.80 -5.74 -0.97
N LEU A 46 -6.85 -4.71 -1.82
CA LEU A 46 -7.65 -3.50 -1.56
C LEU A 46 -9.15 -3.71 -1.79
N ASP A 47 -9.51 -4.60 -2.70
CA ASP A 47 -10.89 -4.89 -3.11
C ASP A 47 -11.18 -6.39 -3.27
N HIS A 48 -10.32 -7.26 -2.71
CA HIS A 48 -10.45 -8.71 -2.82
C HIS A 48 -11.65 -9.25 -2.02
N ALA A 49 -12.83 -9.19 -2.62
CA ALA A 49 -14.10 -9.62 -2.04
C ALA A 49 -14.97 -10.34 -3.09
N HIS A 50 -15.93 -11.14 -2.59
CA HIS A 50 -16.98 -11.76 -3.38
C HIS A 50 -18.36 -11.41 -2.79
N PRO A 51 -19.32 -10.91 -3.60
CA PRO A 51 -19.19 -10.56 -5.03
C PRO A 51 -18.20 -9.41 -5.26
N GLU A 52 -17.76 -9.26 -6.51
CA GLU A 52 -16.81 -8.22 -6.94
C GLU A 52 -17.40 -6.80 -6.72
N PRO A 53 -16.89 -6.01 -5.75
CA PRO A 53 -17.53 -4.75 -5.36
C PRO A 53 -17.59 -3.71 -6.49
N TRP A 54 -16.57 -3.70 -7.36
CA TRP A 54 -16.51 -2.79 -8.51
C TRP A 54 -17.60 -3.07 -9.55
N SER A 55 -18.17 -4.29 -9.58
CA SER A 55 -19.27 -4.62 -10.48
C SER A 55 -20.55 -3.85 -10.15
N ASP A 56 -20.72 -3.48 -8.88
CA ASP A 56 -21.84 -2.68 -8.37
C ASP A 56 -21.48 -1.18 -8.20
N GLY A 57 -20.32 -0.76 -8.74
CA GLY A 57 -19.83 0.61 -8.64
C GLY A 57 -19.30 1.00 -7.26
N VAL A 58 -19.02 0.04 -6.39
CA VAL A 58 -18.39 0.29 -5.09
C VAL A 58 -16.88 0.44 -5.28
N ASP A 59 -16.38 1.64 -4.98
CA ASP A 59 -14.98 2.07 -4.95
C ASP A 59 -14.26 1.57 -3.68
N LEU A 60 -14.35 0.26 -3.43
CA LEU A 60 -13.78 -0.38 -2.23
C LEU A 60 -12.26 -0.27 -2.19
N ALA A 61 -11.59 -0.35 -3.34
CA ALA A 61 -10.13 -0.27 -3.40
C ALA A 61 -9.62 1.09 -2.86
N GLU A 62 -10.26 2.17 -3.28
CA GLU A 62 -9.96 3.54 -2.88
C GLU A 62 -10.25 3.77 -1.40
N GLN A 63 -11.39 3.27 -0.91
CA GLN A 63 -11.77 3.36 0.50
C GLN A 63 -10.78 2.61 1.41
N SER A 64 -10.43 1.37 1.03
CA SER A 64 -9.42 0.57 1.73
C SER A 64 -8.06 1.25 1.74
N LEU A 65 -7.63 1.79 0.59
CA LEU A 65 -6.36 2.52 0.46
C LEU A 65 -6.33 3.74 1.37
N ALA A 66 -7.39 4.56 1.38
CA ALA A 66 -7.51 5.73 2.23
C ALA A 66 -7.46 5.36 3.73
N ALA A 67 -8.14 4.30 4.13
CA ALA A 67 -8.15 3.80 5.50
C ALA A 67 -6.77 3.30 5.94
N MET A 68 -6.12 2.46 5.12
CA MET A 68 -4.76 1.96 5.39
C MET A 68 -3.76 3.11 5.48
N TRP A 69 -3.80 4.05 4.54
CA TRP A 69 -2.93 5.23 4.54
C TRP A 69 -3.07 6.06 5.82
N SER A 70 -4.32 6.35 6.22
CA SER A 70 -4.59 7.07 7.47
C SER A 70 -4.05 6.33 8.70
N ASN A 71 -4.22 5.00 8.74
CA ASN A 71 -3.69 4.18 9.83
C ASN A 71 -2.17 4.22 9.91
N TYR A 72 -1.45 4.10 8.80
CA TYR A 72 0.01 4.19 8.81
C TYR A 72 0.50 5.59 9.18
N ARG A 73 -0.14 6.65 8.66
CA ARG A 73 0.19 8.03 9.04
C ARG A 73 0.02 8.29 10.54
N ARG A 74 -0.99 7.69 11.15
CA ARG A 74 -1.23 7.77 12.61
C ARG A 74 -0.24 6.94 13.42
N ALA A 75 0.28 5.85 12.85
CA ALA A 75 1.27 5.00 13.50
C ALA A 75 2.68 5.62 13.49
N GLY A 76 2.98 6.49 12.52
CA GLY A 76 4.25 7.19 12.36
C GLY A 76 5.24 6.44 11.48
#